data_AF-A0A7S1PAW8-F1
#
_entry.id   AF-A0A7S1PAW8-F1
#
_cell.length_a   1.000
_cell.length_b   1.000
_cell.length_c   1.000
_cell.angle_alpha   90.00
_cell.angle_beta   90.00
_cell.angle_gamma   90.00
#
_symmetry.space_group_name_H-M   'P 1'
#
loop_
_entity.id
_entity.type
_entity.pdbx_description
1 polymer ?
#
loop_
_entity_poly.entity_id
_entity_poly.type
_entity_poly.pdbx_seq_one_letter_code
_entity_poly.pdbx_strand_id
1 'polypeptide(L)'
;SYLDLLVENGADVTAVDWSGWTPLHNAARAGSSRVADFLGRHVPAADINRGTTGHPNTTPLKEAASQLDDAIRRSQDASNSQHLRDRATSEIPPYEAIIRSLLR
;
A
#
# COMPACT_ATOMS: atom_id res chain seq x y z
N SER A 1 8.14 12.06 14.27
CA SER A 1 7.14 10.97 14.17
C SER A 1 7.87 9.63 14.18
N TYR A 2 7.19 8.47 14.28
CA TYR A 2 7.93 7.19 14.24
C TYR A 2 8.66 6.97 12.90
N LEU A 3 8.16 7.56 11.81
CA LEU A 3 8.78 7.49 10.49
C LEU A 3 10.08 8.31 10.43
N ASP A 4 10.07 9.51 11.00
CA ASP A 4 11.29 10.34 11.11
C ASP A 4 12.35 9.61 11.92
N LEU A 5 11.97 9.02 13.05
CA LEU A 5 12.89 8.25 13.91
C LEU A 5 13.56 7.09 13.14
N LEU A 6 12.81 6.37 12.31
CA LEU A 6 13.36 5.28 11.51
C LEU A 6 14.40 5.78 10.50
N VAL A 7 14.09 6.86 9.78
CA VAL A 7 15.01 7.46 8.79
C VAL A 7 16.24 8.06 9.47
N GLU A 8 16.07 8.74 10.59
CA GLU A 8 17.17 9.29 11.41
C GLU A 8 18.12 8.19 11.93
N ASN A 9 17.61 6.97 12.13
CA ASN A 9 18.39 5.79 12.50
C ASN A 9 18.87 4.96 11.30
N GLY A 10 18.82 5.51 10.08
CA GLY A 10 19.41 4.90 8.89
C GLY A 10 18.54 3.86 8.19
N ALA A 11 17.22 3.86 8.42
CA ALA A 11 16.31 3.02 7.63
C ALA A 11 16.34 3.43 6.15
N ASP A 12 16.61 2.48 5.27
CA ASP A 12 16.59 2.68 3.82
C ASP A 12 15.16 2.62 3.28
N VAL A 13 14.62 3.79 2.91
CA VAL A 13 13.27 3.94 2.36
C VAL A 13 13.12 3.43 0.92
N THR A 14 14.23 3.09 0.26
CA THR A 14 14.28 2.55 -1.10
C THR A 14 14.62 1.06 -1.15
N ALA A 15 14.83 0.43 0.01
CA ALA A 15 15.17 -0.98 0.11
C ALA A 15 14.14 -1.86 -0.61
N VAL A 16 14.59 -2.98 -1.15
CA VAL A 16 13.72 -3.97 -1.79
C VAL A 16 13.91 -5.34 -1.16
N ASP A 17 12.82 -6.08 -1.01
CA ASP A 17 12.91 -7.50 -0.64
C ASP A 17 13.30 -8.39 -1.84
N TRP A 18 13.33 -9.70 -1.63
CA TRP A 18 13.68 -10.70 -2.65
C TRP A 18 12.74 -10.69 -3.87
N SER A 19 11.52 -10.19 -3.72
CA SER A 19 10.54 -10.05 -4.79
C SER A 19 10.59 -8.68 -5.46
N GLY A 20 11.42 -7.75 -4.98
CA GLY A 20 11.49 -6.38 -5.48
C GLY A 20 10.47 -5.44 -4.83
N TRP A 21 9.84 -5.82 -3.71
CA TRP A 21 8.90 -4.95 -3.01
C TRP A 21 9.63 -3.86 -2.25
N THR A 22 9.26 -2.61 -2.54
CA THR A 22 9.69 -1.44 -1.78
C THR A 22 8.80 -1.23 -0.53
N PRO A 23 9.23 -0.42 0.45
CA PRO A 23 8.36 0.04 1.53
C PRO A 23 7.03 0.64 1.04
N LEU A 24 7.00 1.24 -0.15
CA LEU A 24 5.77 1.80 -0.72
C LEU A 24 4.77 0.71 -1.15
N HIS A 25 5.23 -0.43 -1.65
CA HIS A 25 4.36 -1.61 -1.89
C HIS A 25 3.76 -2.13 -0.58
N ASN A 26 4.56 -2.19 0.48
CA ASN A 26 4.08 -2.60 1.80
C ASN A 26 3.04 -1.63 2.36
N ALA A 27 3.26 -0.32 2.20
CA ALA A 27 2.30 0.71 2.59
C ALA A 27 0.98 0.57 1.80
N ALA A 28 1.08 0.35 0.47
CA ALA A 28 -0.06 0.10 -0.42
C ALA A 28 -0.89 -1.10 0.03
N ARG A 29 -0.22 -2.25 0.27
CA ARG A 29 -0.87 -3.47 0.76
C ARG A 29 -1.55 -3.26 2.12
N ALA A 30 -0.94 -2.46 3.00
CA ALA A 30 -1.45 -2.15 4.33
C ALA A 30 -2.54 -1.06 4.35
N GLY A 31 -2.80 -0.37 3.23
CA GLY A 31 -3.75 0.75 3.19
C GLY A 31 -3.27 1.99 3.97
N SER A 32 -1.97 2.15 4.19
CA SER A 32 -1.43 3.18 5.08
C SER A 32 -1.06 4.47 4.34
N SER A 33 -2.06 5.33 4.07
CA SER A 33 -1.86 6.61 3.39
C SER A 33 -0.78 7.49 4.05
N ARG A 34 -0.73 7.50 5.38
CA ARG A 34 0.29 8.24 6.15
C ARG A 34 1.71 7.80 5.81
N VAL A 35 1.94 6.49 5.69
CA VAL A 35 3.26 5.95 5.33
C VAL A 35 3.56 6.23 3.86
N ALA A 36 2.58 6.07 2.98
CA ALA A 36 2.73 6.37 1.56
C ALA A 36 3.08 7.85 1.30
N ASP A 37 2.37 8.78 1.95
CA ASP A 37 2.64 10.23 1.85
C ASP A 37 4.02 10.61 2.39
N PHE A 38 4.49 9.90 3.42
CA PHE A 38 5.83 10.10 3.95
C PHE A 38 6.87 9.59 2.95
N LEU A 39 6.74 8.34 2.52
CA LEU A 39 7.69 7.71 1.58
C LEU A 39 7.74 8.46 0.26
N GLY A 40 6.61 8.88 -0.31
CA GLY A 40 6.55 9.62 -1.58
C GLY A 40 7.32 10.95 -1.56
N ARG A 41 7.55 11.54 -0.37
CA ARG A 41 8.39 12.73 -0.19
C ARG A 41 9.87 12.43 0.04
N HIS A 42 10.22 11.18 0.36
CA HIS A 42 11.57 10.77 0.76
C HIS A 42 12.23 9.77 -0.21
N VAL A 43 11.48 9.21 -1.16
CA VAL A 43 12.02 8.34 -2.22
C VAL A 43 12.19 9.09 -3.53
N PRO A 44 13.11 8.66 -4.43
CA PRO A 44 13.18 9.19 -5.78
C PRO A 44 11.86 8.98 -6.55
N ALA A 45 11.53 9.90 -7.46
CA ALA A 45 10.31 9.81 -8.26
C ALA A 45 10.19 8.50 -9.06
N ALA A 46 11.32 7.94 -9.50
CA ALA A 46 11.36 6.65 -10.20
C ALA A 46 10.92 5.46 -9.34
N ASP A 47 11.04 5.55 -8.01
CA ASP A 47 10.66 4.49 -7.07
C ASP A 47 9.18 4.53 -6.66
N ILE A 48 8.48 5.65 -6.90
CA ILE A 48 7.04 5.79 -6.58
C ILE A 48 6.20 4.79 -7.37
N ASN A 49 6.51 4.63 -8.66
CA ASN A 49 5.80 3.75 -9.59
C ASN A 49 6.62 2.51 -9.99
N ARG A 50 7.64 2.17 -9.20
CA ARG A 50 8.50 1.03 -9.48
C ARG A 50 7.72 -0.27 -9.40
N GLY A 51 7.93 -1.15 -10.38
CA GLY A 51 7.41 -2.51 -10.36
C GLY A 51 8.28 -3.48 -9.58
N THR A 52 7.71 -4.64 -9.22
CA THR A 52 8.44 -5.73 -8.57
C THR A 52 9.33 -6.50 -9.54
N THR A 53 10.26 -7.30 -9.01
CA THR A 53 11.08 -8.23 -9.79
C THR A 53 10.17 -9.28 -10.44
N GLY A 54 10.34 -9.53 -11.74
CA GLY A 54 9.54 -10.49 -12.51
C GLY A 54 8.13 -10.01 -12.89
N HIS A 55 7.60 -8.98 -12.22
CA HIS A 55 6.30 -8.38 -12.53
C HIS A 55 6.39 -6.85 -12.52
N PRO A 56 6.99 -6.23 -13.56
CA PRO A 56 7.24 -4.79 -13.59
C PRO A 56 5.95 -3.94 -13.56
N ASN A 57 4.80 -4.55 -13.84
CA ASN A 57 3.49 -3.89 -13.75
C ASN A 57 2.88 -3.97 -12.34
N THR A 58 3.46 -4.74 -11.42
CA THR A 58 3.06 -4.76 -10.00
C THR A 58 3.69 -3.58 -9.31
N THR A 59 3.00 -2.44 -9.36
CA THR A 59 3.40 -1.19 -8.70
C THR A 59 2.66 -1.04 -7.36
N PRO A 60 3.08 -0.11 -6.49
CA PRO A 60 2.34 0.20 -5.26
C PRO A 60 0.89 0.60 -5.54
N LEU A 61 0.62 1.36 -6.61
CA LEU A 61 -0.75 1.74 -6.98
C LEU A 61 -1.59 0.52 -7.39
N LYS A 62 -1.03 -0.40 -8.19
CA LYS A 62 -1.73 -1.63 -8.57
C LYS A 62 -2.03 -2.49 -7.34
N GLU A 63 -1.09 -2.60 -6.41
CA GLU A 63 -1.28 -3.35 -5.16
C GLU A 63 -2.44 -2.76 -4.33
N ALA A 64 -2.46 -1.44 -4.11
CA ALA A 64 -3.54 -0.77 -3.38
C ALA A 64 -4.90 -0.95 -4.06
N ALA A 65 -4.95 -0.85 -5.39
CA ALA A 65 -6.18 -1.07 -6.18
C ALA A 65 -6.68 -2.51 -6.05
N SER A 66 -5.79 -3.51 -6.15
CA SER A 66 -6.14 -4.92 -5.98
C SER A 66 -6.72 -5.20 -4.59
N GLN A 67 -6.13 -4.61 -3.56
CA GLN A 67 -6.60 -4.77 -2.18
C GLN A 67 -7.98 -4.11 -1.95
N LEU A 68 -8.23 -2.96 -2.57
CA LEU A 68 -9.55 -2.32 -2.56
C LEU A 68 -10.61 -3.20 -3.22
N ASP A 69 -10.32 -3.70 -4.43
CA ASP A 69 -11.24 -4.59 -5.16
C ASP A 69 -11.56 -5.86 -4.35
N ASP A 70 -10.55 -6.43 -3.71
CA ASP A 70 -10.70 -7.59 -2.82
C ASP A 70 -11.51 -7.27 -1.57
N ALA A 71 -11.36 -6.08 -0.98
CA ALA A 71 -12.16 -5.64 0.16
C ALA A 71 -13.64 -5.46 -0.24
N ILE A 72 -13.91 -4.82 -1.38
CA ILE A 72 -15.26 -4.64 -1.91
C ILE A 72 -15.92 -6.00 -2.16
N ARG A 73 -15.23 -6.91 -2.86
CA ARG A 73 -15.73 -8.26 -3.15
C ARG A 73 -16.07 -9.02 -1.86
N ARG A 74 -15.17 -9.01 -0.88
CA ARG A 74 -15.40 -9.69 0.42
C ARG A 74 -16.56 -9.08 1.21
N SER A 75 -16.75 -7.76 1.14
CA SER A 75 -17.86 -7.06 1.81
C SER A 75 -19.23 -7.42 1.22
N GLN A 76 -19.29 -7.75 -0.06
CA GLN A 76 -20.52 -8.06 -0.80
C GLN A 76 -20.81 -9.56 -0.89
N ASP A 77 -19.84 -10.41 -0.57
CA ASP A 77 -20.00 -11.86 -0.63
C ASP A 77 -21.00 -12.37 0.42
N ALA A 78 -22.16 -12.82 -0.05
CA ALA A 78 -23.22 -13.35 0.80
C ALA A 78 -22.82 -14.65 1.52
N SER A 79 -21.82 -15.37 1.01
CA SER A 79 -21.30 -16.59 1.65
C SER A 79 -20.43 -16.31 2.88
N ASN A 80 -19.90 -15.09 3.00
CA ASN A 80 -19.12 -14.67 4.18
C ASN A 80 -20.02 -14.45 5.40
N SER A 81 -19.46 -14.69 6.59
CA SER A 81 -20.10 -14.29 7.84
C SER A 81 -20.23 -12.76 7.93
N GLN A 82 -21.23 -12.27 8.66
CA GLN A 82 -21.44 -10.82 8.83
C GLN A 82 -20.18 -10.10 9.35
N HIS A 83 -19.48 -10.69 10.32
CA HIS A 83 -18.23 -10.16 10.85
C HIS A 83 -17.13 -10.02 9.77
N LEU A 84 -17.01 -10.97 8.84
CA LEU A 84 -16.05 -10.87 7.74
C LEU A 84 -16.42 -9.76 6.75
N ARG A 85 -17.72 -9.58 6.48
CA ARG A 85 -18.21 -8.47 5.66
C ARG A 85 -17.95 -7.12 6.34
N ASP A 86 -18.25 -7.00 7.63
CA ASP A 86 -18.03 -5.77 8.40
C ASP A 86 -16.53 -5.40 8.46
N ARG A 87 -15.66 -6.40 8.66
CA ARG A 87 -14.20 -6.21 8.61
C ARG A 87 -13.76 -5.71 7.23
N ALA A 88 -14.25 -6.33 6.15
CA ALA A 88 -13.91 -5.91 4.79
C ALA A 88 -14.41 -4.48 4.50
N THR A 89 -15.61 -4.12 4.93
CA THR A 89 -16.15 -2.76 4.82
C THR A 89 -15.25 -1.74 5.54
N SER A 90 -14.70 -2.10 6.70
CA SER A 90 -13.77 -1.21 7.44
C SER A 90 -12.41 -1.01 6.76
N GLU A 91 -11.99 -1.93 5.87
CA GLU A 91 -10.74 -1.87 5.13
C GLU A 91 -10.82 -0.96 3.88
N ILE A 92 -12.03 -0.70 3.37
CA ILE A 92 -12.25 0.08 2.14
C ILE A 92 -11.71 1.53 2.27
N PRO A 93 -12.07 2.33 3.29
CA PRO A 93 -11.64 3.73 3.36
C PRO A 93 -10.10 3.92 3.41
N PRO A 94 -9.32 3.12 4.16
CA PRO A 94 -7.86 3.15 4.09
C PRO A 94 -7.31 2.95 2.67
N TYR A 95 -7.85 1.98 1.91
CA TYR A 95 -7.39 1.73 0.54
C TYR A 95 -7.74 2.88 -0.41
N GLU A 96 -8.94 3.48 -0.29
CA GLU A 96 -9.24 4.67 -1.09
C GLU A 96 -8.32 5.85 -0.73
N ALA A 97 -8.00 6.02 0.55
CA ALA A 97 -7.12 7.10 1.00
C ALA A 97 -5.71 6.96 0.42
N ILE A 98 -5.13 5.75 0.48
CA ILE A 98 -3.79 5.54 -0.07
C ILE A 98 -3.75 5.62 -1.60
N ILE A 99 -4.80 5.18 -2.30
CA ILE A 99 -4.88 5.35 -3.77
C ILE A 99 -4.83 6.84 -4.13
N ARG A 100 -5.57 7.69 -3.39
CA ARG A 100 -5.51 9.15 -3.56
C ARG A 100 -4.13 9.74 -3.24
N SER A 101 -3.39 9.15 -2.29
CA SER A 101 -2.00 9.54 -1.98
C SER A 101 -1.05 9.19 -3.12
N LEU A 102 -1.17 7.99 -3.70
CA LEU A 102 -0.30 7.47 -4.75
C LEU A 102 -0.52 8.11 -6.13
N LEU A 103 -1.65 8.82 -6.32
CA LEU A 103 -2.00 9.50 -7.57
C LEU A 103 -1.53 10.97 -7.64
N ARG A 104 -0.92 11.50 -6.57
CA ARG A 104 -0.45 12.90 -6.50
C ARG A 104 0.98 13.04 -7.00
#